data_AF-A0AA35XPH6-F1
#
_entry.id   AF-A0AA35XPH6-F1
#
_cell.length_a   1.000
_cell.length_b   1.000
_cell.length_c   1.000
_cell.angle_alpha   90.00
_cell.angle_beta   90.00
_cell.angle_gamma   90.00
#
_symmetry.space_group_name_H-M   'P 1'
#
loop_
_entity.id
_entity.type
_entity.pdbx_description
1 polymer ?
#
loop_
_entity_poly.entity_id
_entity_poly.type
_entity_poly.pdbx_seq_one_letter_code
_entity_poly.pdbx_strand_id
1 'polypeptide(L)'
;MIVKPGYNPLILFGLAVCLAGFDGIRDARAEALVVLEYPGFSGGNSSSNEFARNPNHKARHKIEKDETLSEILHRYYGDSGLNMKFIELAVVSINRSAFVRGNPNFMFAGKNLHLPSLTEIDQLLRGQNGSGGAVSTGDNRDEIFFIGG
;
A
#
# COMPACT_ATOMS: atom_id res chain seq x y z
N MET A 1 -43.92 4.22 -83.92
CA MET A 1 -45.16 4.63 -83.23
C MET A 1 -45.05 4.13 -81.80
N ILE A 2 -44.91 5.06 -80.87
CA ILE A 2 -44.55 4.85 -79.45
C ILE A 2 -45.85 4.69 -78.65
N VAL A 3 -46.02 3.59 -77.92
CA VAL A 3 -47.16 3.40 -77.02
C VAL A 3 -46.80 3.95 -75.64
N LYS A 4 -47.54 4.97 -75.18
CA LYS A 4 -47.38 5.57 -73.85
C LYS A 4 -48.15 4.79 -72.78
N PRO A 5 -47.67 4.78 -71.52
CA PRO A 5 -48.22 4.00 -70.41
C PRO A 5 -49.39 4.72 -69.73
N GLY A 6 -50.44 3.98 -69.38
CA GLY A 6 -51.54 4.47 -68.54
C GLY A 6 -51.36 4.03 -67.09
N TYR A 7 -50.86 4.92 -66.24
CA TYR A 7 -50.91 4.75 -64.78
C TYR A 7 -52.18 5.41 -64.25
N ASN A 8 -53.06 4.62 -63.62
CA ASN A 8 -54.29 5.10 -62.99
C ASN A 8 -53.99 5.71 -61.61
N PRO A 9 -54.32 6.99 -61.34
CA PRO A 9 -53.94 7.68 -60.10
C PRO A 9 -54.84 7.37 -58.88
N LEU A 10 -55.60 6.27 -58.90
CA LEU A 10 -56.57 5.92 -57.83
C LEU A 10 -56.10 4.83 -56.86
N ILE A 11 -54.81 4.51 -56.82
CA ILE A 11 -54.20 3.71 -55.74
C ILE A 11 -53.36 4.65 -54.86
N LEU A 12 -54.00 5.71 -54.38
CA LEU A 12 -53.47 6.65 -53.40
C LEU A 12 -54.50 6.84 -52.28
N PHE A 13 -55.08 5.76 -51.76
CA PHE A 13 -55.84 5.79 -50.51
C PHE A 13 -55.79 4.40 -49.88
N GLY A 14 -54.84 4.21 -48.96
CA GLY A 14 -54.63 2.96 -48.25
C GLY A 14 -53.93 3.22 -46.92
N LEU A 15 -54.61 3.94 -46.04
CA LEU A 15 -54.30 4.01 -44.62
C LEU A 15 -54.41 2.59 -44.05
N ALA A 16 -53.26 1.99 -43.78
CA ALA A 16 -53.15 0.84 -42.89
C ALA A 16 -51.79 0.93 -42.20
N VAL A 17 -51.73 1.73 -41.14
CA VAL A 17 -50.75 1.54 -40.07
C VAL A 17 -51.04 0.17 -39.46
N CYS A 18 -50.41 -0.87 -39.99
CA CYS A 18 -50.32 -2.16 -39.32
C CYS A 18 -49.35 -2.03 -38.15
N LEU A 19 -49.88 -1.58 -37.01
CA LEU A 19 -49.29 -1.70 -35.69
C LEU A 19 -49.30 -3.18 -35.28
N ALA A 20 -48.38 -3.97 -35.83
CA ALA A 20 -48.12 -5.33 -35.41
C ALA A 20 -46.64 -5.68 -35.61
N GLY A 21 -45.77 -4.84 -35.07
CA GLY A 21 -44.39 -5.19 -34.77
C GLY A 21 -44.25 -5.13 -33.25
N PHE A 22 -44.38 -6.27 -32.59
CA PHE A 22 -44.08 -6.44 -31.18
C PHE A 22 -42.55 -6.41 -31.03
N ASP A 23 -41.92 -5.26 -31.25
CA ASP A 23 -40.55 -5.05 -30.81
C ASP A 23 -40.61 -4.87 -29.30
N GLY A 24 -40.57 -6.01 -28.60
CA GLY A 24 -40.29 -6.04 -27.18
C GLY A 24 -39.04 -5.22 -26.96
N ILE A 25 -39.21 -4.05 -26.35
CA ILE A 25 -38.11 -3.21 -25.91
C ILE A 25 -37.34 -4.05 -24.89
N ARG A 26 -36.29 -4.72 -25.36
CA ARG A 26 -35.27 -5.32 -24.50
C ARG A 26 -34.58 -4.13 -23.89
N ASP A 27 -35.05 -3.76 -22.72
CA ASP A 27 -34.44 -2.76 -21.88
C ASP A 27 -33.10 -3.32 -21.39
N ALA A 28 -32.12 -3.26 -22.28
CA ALA A 28 -30.72 -3.52 -22.00
C ALA A 28 -30.21 -2.32 -21.22
N ARG A 29 -30.56 -2.28 -19.93
CA ARG A 29 -30.03 -1.33 -18.97
C ARG A 29 -28.54 -1.63 -18.86
N ALA A 30 -27.74 -0.93 -19.66
CA ALA A 30 -26.29 -0.97 -19.55
C ALA A 30 -25.94 -0.43 -18.16
N GLU A 31 -25.55 -1.32 -17.27
CA GLU A 31 -25.06 -0.94 -15.95
C GLU A 31 -23.73 -0.22 -16.14
N ALA A 32 -23.58 0.94 -15.49
CA ALA A 32 -22.34 1.69 -15.56
C ALA A 32 -21.23 0.91 -14.85
N LEU A 33 -20.27 0.41 -15.61
CA LEU A 33 -19.05 -0.18 -15.06
C LEU A 33 -18.18 0.96 -14.49
N VAL A 34 -18.15 1.05 -13.16
CA VAL A 34 -17.25 1.97 -12.46
C VAL A 34 -15.86 1.35 -12.46
N VAL A 35 -15.00 1.80 -13.38
CA VAL A 35 -13.57 1.54 -13.30
C VAL A 35 -13.02 2.40 -12.16
N LEU A 36 -12.72 1.76 -11.03
CA LEU A 36 -11.87 2.37 -10.02
C LEU A 36 -10.45 2.37 -10.58
N GLU A 37 -10.08 3.45 -11.25
CA GLU A 37 -8.69 3.73 -11.55
C GLU A 37 -8.05 4.03 -10.20
N TYR A 38 -7.42 3.01 -9.61
CA TYR A 38 -6.48 3.25 -8.54
C TYR A 38 -5.46 4.22 -9.11
N PRO A 39 -5.30 5.44 -8.54
CA PRO A 39 -4.23 6.31 -8.97
C PRO A 39 -2.98 5.47 -8.84
N GLY A 40 -2.38 5.13 -10.00
CA GLY A 40 -1.14 4.38 -10.04
C GLY A 40 -0.24 5.10 -9.06
N PHE A 41 0.23 4.39 -8.04
CA PHE A 41 1.21 4.93 -7.11
C PHE A 41 2.34 5.42 -8.00
N SER A 42 2.40 6.73 -8.23
CA SER A 42 3.49 7.39 -8.92
C SER A 42 4.65 7.40 -7.92
N GLY A 43 5.11 6.20 -7.57
CA GLY A 43 6.27 5.90 -6.78
C GLY A 43 7.47 6.08 -7.67
N GLY A 44 7.80 7.34 -7.89
CA GLY A 44 8.84 7.71 -8.83
C GLY A 44 9.51 9.01 -8.45
N ASN A 45 9.57 9.34 -7.15
CA ASN A 45 10.72 10.14 -6.76
C ASN A 45 11.91 9.21 -6.93
N SER A 46 12.77 9.49 -7.91
CA SER A 46 14.04 8.79 -8.09
C SER A 46 14.93 9.15 -6.92
N SER A 47 14.56 8.71 -5.71
CA SER A 47 15.35 8.90 -4.52
C SER A 47 16.68 8.21 -4.80
N SER A 48 17.76 9.00 -4.86
CA SER A 48 19.13 8.50 -4.90
C SER A 48 19.50 7.72 -3.63
N ASN A 49 18.60 7.69 -2.64
CA ASN A 49 18.76 7.01 -1.38
C ASN A 49 18.76 5.47 -1.55
N GLU A 50 19.84 4.82 -1.11
CA GLU A 50 20.03 3.37 -1.22
C GLU A 50 18.99 2.56 -0.43
N PHE A 51 18.45 3.09 0.68
CA PHE A 51 17.41 2.40 1.46
C PHE A 51 16.07 2.32 0.73
N ALA A 52 15.80 3.24 -0.20
CA ALA A 52 14.62 3.18 -1.05
C ALA A 52 14.85 2.33 -2.31
N ARG A 53 16.07 2.36 -2.87
CA ARG A 53 16.40 1.66 -4.13
C ARG A 53 16.64 0.16 -3.93
N ASN A 54 17.30 -0.21 -2.83
CA ASN A 54 17.67 -1.58 -2.55
C ASN A 54 16.96 -2.07 -1.27
N PRO A 55 15.94 -2.94 -1.39
CA PRO A 55 15.17 -3.43 -0.25
C PRO A 55 15.99 -4.19 0.82
N ASN A 56 17.16 -4.69 0.44
CA ASN A 56 18.08 -5.44 1.31
C ASN A 56 19.24 -4.59 1.82
N HIS A 57 19.29 -3.30 1.48
CA HIS A 57 20.33 -2.41 1.97
C HIS A 57 20.14 -2.13 3.46
N LYS A 58 21.22 -2.31 4.22
CA LYS A 58 21.29 -2.08 5.66
C LYS A 58 22.60 -1.40 5.99
N ALA A 59 22.61 -0.60 7.04
CA ALA A 59 23.81 0.09 7.48
C ALA A 59 24.00 -0.03 8.99
N ARG A 60 25.20 0.32 9.45
CA ARG A 60 25.51 0.46 10.87
C ARG A 60 26.06 1.86 11.09
N HIS A 61 25.53 2.54 12.08
CA HIS A 61 25.96 3.88 12.45
C HIS A 61 26.44 3.87 13.90
N LYS A 62 27.60 4.45 14.17
CA LYS A 62 28.07 4.62 15.55
C LYS A 62 27.49 5.92 16.08
N ILE A 63 26.77 5.85 17.19
CA ILE A 63 26.12 7.01 17.80
C ILE A 63 27.22 7.92 18.37
N GLU A 64 27.28 9.15 17.87
CA GLU A 64 28.20 10.17 18.37
C GLU A 64 27.64 10.87 19.61
N LYS A 65 28.52 11.62 20.29
CA LYS A 65 28.09 12.40 21.46
C LYS A 65 27.17 13.54 21.00
N ASP A 66 26.05 13.73 21.71
CA ASP A 66 25.03 14.76 21.43
C ASP A 66 24.24 14.55 20.13
N GLU A 67 24.33 13.36 19.52
CA GLU A 67 23.56 12.99 18.32
C GLU A 67 22.14 12.49 18.68
N THR A 68 21.14 12.86 17.89
CA THR A 68 19.74 12.44 18.10
C THR A 68 19.28 11.38 17.09
N LEU A 69 18.30 10.56 17.48
CA LEU A 69 17.76 9.52 16.60
C LEU A 69 17.17 10.15 15.33
N SER A 70 16.39 11.23 15.49
CA SER A 70 15.77 11.94 14.37
C SER A 70 16.80 12.43 13.35
N GLU A 71 17.95 12.93 13.80
CA GLU A 71 19.00 13.40 12.91
C GLU A 71 19.69 12.25 12.15
N ILE A 72 19.92 11.12 12.82
CA ILE A 72 20.41 9.89 12.18
C ILE A 72 19.40 9.43 11.13
N LEU A 73 18.12 9.34 11.49
CA LEU A 73 17.08 8.90 10.56
C LEU A 73 16.97 9.82 9.35
N HIS A 74 17.07 11.14 9.55
CA HIS A 74 17.01 12.09 8.45
C HIS A 74 18.23 11.98 7.52
N ARG A 75 19.43 11.73 8.06
CA ARG A 75 20.63 11.47 7.25
C ARG A 75 20.51 10.24 6.36
N TYR A 76 20.01 9.13 6.91
CA TYR A 76 20.00 7.86 6.20
C TYR A 76 18.72 7.62 5.40
N TYR A 77 17.57 8.10 5.89
CA TYR A 77 16.25 7.82 5.30
C TYR A 77 15.51 9.09 4.85
N GLY A 78 16.02 10.30 5.08
CA GLY A 78 15.29 11.55 4.77
C GLY A 78 14.79 11.63 3.32
N ASP A 79 15.64 11.25 2.37
CA ASP A 79 15.31 11.26 0.94
C ASP A 79 14.67 9.96 0.43
N SER A 80 14.43 8.97 1.30
CA SER A 80 13.90 7.66 0.89
C SER A 80 12.40 7.67 0.57
N GLY A 81 11.67 8.73 0.95
CA GLY A 81 10.21 8.80 0.84
C GLY A 81 9.46 7.86 1.78
N LEU A 82 10.17 7.18 2.69
CA LEU A 82 9.57 6.30 3.68
C LEU A 82 8.90 7.09 4.81
N ASN A 83 7.96 6.46 5.50
CA ASN A 83 7.34 7.07 6.66
C ASN A 83 8.30 6.99 7.87
N MET A 84 8.89 8.14 8.22
CA MET A 84 9.87 8.26 9.28
C MET A 84 9.41 7.69 10.62
N LYS A 85 8.10 7.76 10.94
CA LYS A 85 7.60 7.27 12.22
C LYS A 85 7.71 5.75 12.35
N PHE A 86 7.46 5.03 11.26
CA PHE A 86 7.64 3.58 11.24
C PHE A 86 9.12 3.19 11.29
N ILE A 87 9.98 3.93 10.58
CA ILE A 87 11.43 3.71 10.63
C ILE A 87 11.96 3.90 12.06
N GLU A 88 11.53 4.97 12.74
CA GLU A 88 11.87 5.22 14.15
C GLU A 88 11.51 4.03 15.03
N LEU A 89 10.27 3.53 14.93
CA LEU A 89 9.81 2.38 15.71
C LEU A 89 10.61 1.11 15.41
N ALA A 90 10.91 0.84 14.13
CA ALA A 90 11.70 -0.33 13.72
C ALA A 90 13.15 -0.25 14.22
N VAL A 91 13.77 0.93 14.15
CA VAL A 91 15.14 1.14 14.66
C VAL A 91 15.19 0.97 16.18
N VAL A 92 14.20 1.50 16.91
CA VAL A 92 14.12 1.35 18.36
C VAL A 92 13.89 -0.10 18.77
N SER A 93 13.03 -0.83 18.06
CA SER A 93 12.72 -2.23 18.38
C SER A 93 13.94 -3.15 18.20
N ILE A 94 14.68 -3.00 17.10
CA ILE A 94 15.88 -3.80 16.82
C ILE A 94 17.02 -3.44 17.78
N ASN A 95 17.19 -2.15 18.08
CA ASN A 95 18.33 -1.65 18.82
C ASN A 95 18.02 -1.32 20.28
N ARG A 96 17.17 -2.11 20.95
CA ARG A 96 16.74 -1.84 22.33
C ARG A 96 17.91 -1.58 23.30
N SER A 97 19.07 -2.19 23.07
CA SER A 97 20.28 -2.02 23.88
C SER A 97 21.01 -0.68 23.68
N ALA A 98 20.75 0.04 22.57
CA ALA A 98 21.29 1.37 22.29
C ALA A 98 20.45 2.49 22.93
N PHE A 99 19.23 2.20 23.37
CA PHE A 99 18.30 3.16 23.95
C PHE A 99 18.17 2.99 25.46
N VAL A 100 18.13 4.11 26.19
CA VAL A 100 17.88 4.12 27.62
C VAL A 100 16.42 3.72 27.87
N ARG A 101 16.19 2.54 28.43
CA ARG A 101 14.86 1.99 28.75
C ARG A 101 13.93 1.90 27.52
N GLY A 102 14.49 1.84 26.31
CA GLY A 102 13.71 1.83 25.06
C GLY A 102 13.13 3.20 24.66
N ASN A 103 13.57 4.30 25.26
CA ASN A 103 13.12 5.64 24.87
C ASN A 103 13.91 6.15 23.65
N PRO A 104 13.27 6.49 22.52
CA PRO A 104 13.93 6.98 21.30
C PRO A 104 14.72 8.28 21.51
N ASN A 105 14.33 9.10 22.50
CA ASN A 105 14.96 10.39 22.78
C ASN A 105 16.29 10.25 23.55
N PHE A 106 16.57 9.07 24.12
CA PHE A 106 17.76 8.85 24.94
C PHE A 106 18.57 7.67 24.41
N MET A 107 19.72 7.99 23.82
CA MET A 107 20.64 7.01 23.24
C MET A 107 21.98 6.98 23.99
N PHE A 108 22.60 5.81 24.05
CA PHE A 108 23.97 5.66 24.57
C PHE A 108 25.00 6.00 23.48
N ALA A 109 25.80 7.03 23.71
CA ALA A 109 26.91 7.38 22.84
C ALA A 109 27.94 6.23 22.73
N GLY A 110 28.52 6.09 21.54
CA GLY A 110 29.51 5.06 21.21
C GLY A 110 28.94 3.68 20.92
N LYS A 111 27.62 3.47 21.06
CA LYS A 111 26.96 2.23 20.64
C LYS A 111 26.77 2.20 19.12
N ASN A 112 26.77 0.99 18.56
CA ASN A 112 26.46 0.78 17.15
C ASN A 112 24.94 0.60 16.99
N LEU A 113 24.34 1.46 16.18
CA LEU A 113 22.95 1.43 15.78
C LEU A 113 22.80 0.70 14.45
N HIS A 114 22.02 -0.37 14.44
CA HIS A 114 21.64 -1.09 13.21
C HIS A 114 20.50 -0.36 12.51
N LEU A 115 20.73 0.02 11.26
CA LEU A 115 19.75 0.68 10.41
C LEU A 115 19.13 -0.39 9.50
N PRO A 116 17.86 -0.79 9.74
CA PRO A 116 17.26 -1.92 9.07
C PRO A 116 16.92 -1.63 7.61
N SER A 117 16.90 -2.70 6.83
CA SER A 117 16.43 -2.66 5.44
C SER A 117 14.90 -2.68 5.35
N LEU A 118 14.33 -2.39 4.18
CA LEU A 118 12.88 -2.51 3.95
C LEU A 118 12.36 -3.92 4.24
N THR A 119 13.11 -4.93 3.81
CA THR A 119 12.79 -6.33 4.09
C THR A 119 12.81 -6.64 5.59
N GLU A 120 13.76 -6.11 6.35
CA GLU A 120 13.82 -6.28 7.81
C GLU A 120 12.64 -5.58 8.51
N ILE A 121 12.24 -4.38 8.04
CA ILE A 121 11.07 -3.65 8.56
C ILE A 121 9.77 -4.40 8.25
N ASP A 122 9.63 -4.94 7.05
CA ASP A 122 8.47 -5.72 6.61
C ASP A 122 8.36 -7.05 7.40
N GLN A 123 9.48 -7.71 7.68
CA GLN A 123 9.54 -8.86 8.58
C GLN A 123 9.10 -8.52 10.01
N LEU A 124 9.58 -7.40 10.57
CA LEU A 124 9.14 -6.91 11.88
C LEU A 124 7.64 -6.67 11.93
N LEU A 125 7.09 -6.05 10.90
CA LEU A 125 5.66 -5.74 10.82
C LEU A 125 4.81 -7.01 10.74
N ARG A 126 5.31 -8.06 10.08
CA ARG A 126 4.68 -9.38 10.04
C ARG A 126 4.91 -10.22 11.31
N GLY A 127 5.64 -9.71 12.29
CA GLY A 127 6.03 -10.45 13.50
C GLY A 127 7.02 -11.59 13.23
N GLN A 128 7.61 -11.64 12.04
CA GLN A 128 8.57 -12.65 11.61
C GLN A 128 9.98 -12.19 11.98
N ASN A 129 10.31 -12.21 13.27
CA ASN A 129 11.63 -11.81 13.73
C ASN A 129 12.70 -12.83 13.28
N GLY A 130 13.37 -12.54 12.17
CA GLY A 130 14.63 -13.17 11.79
C GLY A 130 15.74 -12.75 12.76
N SER A 131 16.20 -13.68 13.59
CA SER A 131 17.58 -13.73 14.11
C SER A 131 18.15 -12.43 14.72
N GLY A 132 17.58 -11.96 15.83
CA GLY A 132 18.09 -10.78 16.53
C GLY A 132 17.73 -10.76 18.02
N GLY A 133 18.20 -11.76 18.76
CA GLY A 133 18.03 -11.84 20.21
C GLY A 133 16.61 -12.20 20.61
N ALA A 134 16.34 -13.50 20.77
CA ALA A 134 15.33 -13.92 21.70
C ALA A 134 15.67 -13.29 23.05
N VAL A 135 14.92 -12.25 23.44
CA VAL A 135 14.73 -12.02 24.87
C VAL A 135 14.18 -13.35 25.36
N SER A 136 14.97 -14.05 26.16
CA SER A 136 14.46 -15.13 27.00
C SER A 136 13.44 -14.51 27.93
N THR A 137 12.23 -14.28 27.44
CA THR A 137 11.06 -14.08 28.26
C THR A 137 10.89 -15.41 28.95
N GLY A 138 11.34 -15.48 30.20
CA GLY A 138 11.13 -16.64 31.06
C GLY A 138 9.67 -17.04 30.95
N ASP A 139 9.48 -18.32 30.63
CA ASP A 139 8.22 -19.01 30.49
C ASP A 139 7.48 -18.99 31.84
N ASN A 140 6.96 -17.84 32.26
CA ASN A 140 5.95 -17.72 33.30
C ASN A 140 4.61 -17.73 32.59
N ARG A 141 4.14 -18.93 32.24
CA ARG A 141 2.76 -19.14 31.84
C ARG A 141 1.92 -18.95 33.09
N ASP A 142 1.52 -17.71 33.34
CA ASP A 142 0.41 -17.43 34.24
C ASP A 142 -0.86 -17.91 33.53
N GLU A 143 -1.11 -19.21 33.64
CA GLU A 143 -2.30 -19.87 33.14
C GLU A 143 -3.54 -19.26 33.82
N ILE A 144 -4.38 -18.58 33.05
CA ILE A 144 -5.64 -18.01 33.56
C ILE A 144 -6.67 -19.13 33.59
N PHE A 145 -6.99 -19.62 34.79
CA PHE A 145 -8.05 -20.61 35.01
C PHE A 145 -9.42 -19.92 35.09
N PHE A 146 -10.30 -20.23 34.13
CA PHE A 146 -11.73 -19.91 34.22
C PHE A 146 -12.44 -21.07 34.92
N ILE A 147 -12.85 -20.87 36.17
CA ILE A 147 -13.79 -21.78 36.84
C ILE A 147 -15.18 -21.15 36.78
N GLY A 148 -16.01 -21.65 35.87
CA GLY A 148 -17.41 -21.23 35.75
C GLY A 148 -18.17 -22.10 34.76
N GLY A 149 -19.07 -22.93 35.28
CA GLY A 149 -19.95 -23.84 34.55
C GLY A 149 -20.38 -25.01 35.43
#